data_AF-A0A969U8R7-F1
#
_entry.id   AF-A0A969U8R7-F1
#
_cell.length_a   1.000
_cell.length_b   1.000
_cell.length_c   1.000
_cell.angle_alpha   90.00
_cell.angle_beta   90.00
_cell.angle_gamma   90.00
#
_symmetry.space_group_name_H-M   'P 1'
#
loop_
_entity.id
_entity.type
_entity.pdbx_description
1 polymer ?
#
loop_
_entity_poly.entity_id
_entity_poly.type
_entity_poly.pdbx_seq_one_letter_code
_entity_poly.pdbx_strand_id
1 'polypeptide(L)'
;MTVFQGLWIFGGLQALGIIFYYLLAQSIDPNPAVTDLAAVCNGFVKPPFSEQLFILAINVENFFGGMEASAFGLFLMNMCNRQFSATQFALLSSLMALSKLIVAPVGDLVKAVGWPMFFLVTMVVIIPSFLLLVPIARSAKLAETKLADGQ
;
A
#
# COMPACT_ATOMS: atom_id res chain seq x y z
N MET A 1 16.57 -13.14 -5.10
CA MET A 1 15.83 -12.40 -4.04
C MET A 1 14.69 -13.28 -3.61
N THR A 2 14.59 -13.60 -2.31
CA THR A 2 13.42 -14.35 -1.83
C THR A 2 12.19 -13.47 -1.98
N VAL A 3 11.03 -14.07 -2.30
CA VAL A 3 9.75 -13.34 -2.51
C VAL A 3 9.46 -12.36 -1.37
N PHE A 4 9.85 -12.75 -0.14
CA PHE A 4 9.77 -11.93 1.06
C PHE A 4 10.62 -10.65 1.04
N GLN A 5 11.81 -10.67 0.44
CA GLN A 5 12.65 -9.47 0.29
C GLN A 5 12.02 -8.48 -0.69
N GLY A 6 11.38 -8.97 -1.76
CA GLY A 6 10.66 -8.12 -2.71
C GLY A 6 9.49 -7.39 -2.04
N LEU A 7 8.72 -8.09 -1.22
CA LEU A 7 7.57 -7.51 -0.50
C LEU A 7 8.01 -6.40 0.48
N TRP A 8 9.14 -6.58 1.16
CA TRP A 8 9.72 -5.55 2.03
C TRP A 8 10.20 -4.31 1.28
N ILE A 9 10.90 -4.50 0.16
CA ILE A 9 11.46 -3.39 -0.63
C ILE A 9 10.34 -2.56 -1.25
N PHE A 10 9.37 -3.21 -1.92
CA PHE A 10 8.30 -2.49 -2.60
C PHE A 10 7.31 -1.87 -1.63
N GLY A 11 6.94 -2.59 -0.56
CA GLY A 11 6.10 -2.02 0.48
C GLY A 11 6.76 -0.84 1.22
N GLY A 12 8.06 -0.95 1.54
CA GLY A 12 8.77 0.14 2.21
C GLY A 12 8.82 1.41 1.35
N LEU A 13 8.91 1.23 0.02
CA LEU A 13 8.87 2.32 -0.93
C LEU A 13 7.47 2.95 -1.06
N GLN A 14 6.40 2.14 -0.94
CA GLN A 14 5.02 2.63 -0.84
C GLN A 14 4.83 3.49 0.43
N ALA A 15 5.39 3.06 1.56
CA ALA A 15 5.33 3.82 2.81
C ALA A 15 6.03 5.18 2.67
N LEU A 16 7.17 5.25 1.97
CA LEU A 16 7.83 6.52 1.66
C LEU A 16 6.93 7.47 0.85
N GLY A 17 6.14 6.96 -0.10
CA GLY A 17 5.15 7.74 -0.84
C GLY A 17 4.12 8.39 0.08
N ILE A 18 3.63 7.65 1.08
CA ILE A 18 2.66 8.18 2.05
C ILE A 18 3.29 9.22 2.96
N ILE A 19 4.58 9.10 3.31
CA ILE A 19 5.31 10.14 4.07
C ILE A 19 5.42 11.40 3.22
N PHE A 20 5.74 11.25 1.93
CA PHE A 20 5.81 12.37 1.00
C PHE A 20 4.46 13.09 0.88
N TYR A 21 3.35 12.36 0.75
CA TYR A 21 2.01 12.95 0.74
C TYR A 21 1.62 13.60 2.07
N TYR A 22 2.02 13.02 3.21
CA TYR A 22 1.79 13.63 4.51
C TYR A 22 2.53 14.98 4.65
N LEU A 23 3.79 15.05 4.21
CA LEU A 23 4.57 16.30 4.20
C LEU A 23 3.96 17.34 3.25
N LEU A 24 3.48 16.92 2.08
CA LEU A 24 2.73 17.80 1.18
C LEU A 24 1.42 18.28 1.79
N ALA A 25 0.69 17.42 2.50
CA ALA A 25 -0.57 17.78 3.15
C ALA A 25 -0.40 18.85 4.24
N GLN A 26 0.79 18.95 4.88
CA GLN A 26 1.10 20.03 5.82
C GLN A 26 1.35 21.39 5.14
N SER A 27 1.66 21.39 3.84
CA SER A 27 1.91 22.59 3.05
C SER A 27 0.66 23.18 2.37
N ILE A 28 -0.48 22.50 2.50
CA ILE A 28 -1.78 22.89 1.94
C ILE A 28 -2.64 23.45 3.08
N ASP A 29 -3.21 24.65 2.89
CA ASP A 29 -3.95 25.39 3.92
C ASP A 29 -5.07 24.56 4.60
N PRO A 30 -5.33 24.77 5.91
CA PRO A 30 -6.31 24.01 6.70
C PRO A 30 -7.79 24.30 6.37
N ASN A 31 -8.08 25.04 5.29
CA ASN A 31 -9.45 25.42 4.94
C ASN A 31 -10.12 24.34 4.07
N PRO A 32 -11.25 23.74 4.51
CA PRO A 32 -11.92 22.63 3.81
C PRO A 32 -12.46 23.01 2.41
N ALA A 33 -12.54 24.30 2.06
CA ALA A 33 -13.02 24.75 0.75
C ALA A 33 -11.96 24.73 -0.37
N VAL A 34 -10.66 24.67 -0.04
CA VAL A 34 -9.55 24.71 -1.02
C VAL A 34 -8.86 23.36 -1.25
N THR A 35 -9.20 22.35 -0.45
CA THR A 35 -8.77 20.95 -0.63
C THR A 35 -9.70 20.13 -1.54
N ASP A 36 -10.73 20.76 -2.09
CA ASP A 36 -11.66 20.10 -2.97
C ASP A 36 -11.00 19.90 -4.34
N LEU A 37 -10.99 18.66 -4.84
CA LEU A 37 -10.53 18.35 -6.19
C LEU A 37 -11.25 19.25 -7.21
N ALA A 38 -12.49 19.66 -6.90
CA ALA A 38 -13.26 20.63 -7.63
C ALA A 38 -12.59 22.02 -7.72
N ALA A 39 -11.97 22.56 -6.66
CA ALA A 39 -11.33 23.88 -6.70
C ALA A 39 -10.04 23.88 -7.56
N VAL A 40 -9.32 22.76 -7.58
CA VAL A 40 -8.17 22.51 -8.47
C VAL A 40 -8.61 22.35 -9.92
N CYS A 41 -9.65 21.55 -10.18
CA CYS A 41 -10.22 21.36 -11.52
C CYS A 41 -10.88 22.64 -12.09
N ASN A 42 -11.42 23.50 -11.22
CA ASN A 42 -11.99 24.79 -11.59
C ASN A 42 -10.94 25.93 -11.68
N GLY A 43 -9.65 25.64 -11.47
CA GLY A 43 -8.56 26.60 -11.68
C GLY A 43 -8.45 27.73 -10.66
N PHE A 44 -9.20 27.67 -9.55
CA PHE A 44 -9.19 28.71 -8.51
C PHE A 44 -8.01 28.61 -7.54
N VAL A 45 -7.43 27.41 -7.41
CA VAL A 45 -6.27 27.14 -6.56
C VAL A 45 -5.17 26.54 -7.43
N LYS A 46 -4.06 27.27 -7.57
CA LYS A 46 -2.85 26.75 -8.22
C LYS A 46 -2.12 25.86 -7.21
N PRO A 47 -1.81 24.59 -7.54
CA PRO A 47 -1.06 23.74 -6.62
C PRO A 47 0.27 24.42 -6.27
N PRO A 48 0.72 24.36 -5.01
CA PRO A 48 1.96 25.00 -4.57
C PRO A 48 3.21 24.41 -5.26
N PHE A 49 3.08 23.26 -5.93
CA PHE A 49 4.15 22.54 -6.63
C PHE A 49 3.85 22.38 -8.14
N SER A 50 4.90 22.25 -8.94
CA SER A 50 4.80 22.00 -10.40
C SER A 50 3.87 20.82 -10.68
N GLU A 51 2.90 20.99 -11.58
CA GLU A 51 1.95 19.93 -12.01
C GLU A 51 2.66 18.63 -12.40
N GLN A 52 3.87 18.77 -12.93
CA GLN A 52 4.74 17.67 -13.34
C GLN A 52 5.18 16.79 -12.15
N LEU A 53 5.38 17.36 -10.97
CA LEU A 53 5.79 16.62 -9.78
C LEU A 53 4.67 15.68 -9.31
N PHE A 54 3.43 16.16 -9.33
CA PHE A 54 2.27 15.37 -8.91
C PHE A 54 2.00 14.23 -9.89
N ILE A 55 2.06 14.52 -11.19
CA ILE A 55 1.96 13.50 -12.24
C ILE A 55 3.05 12.44 -12.05
N LEU A 56 4.29 12.85 -11.82
CA LEU A 56 5.40 11.92 -11.62
C LEU A 56 5.21 11.10 -10.34
N ALA A 57 4.78 11.71 -9.23
CA ALA A 57 4.49 11.01 -7.98
C ALA A 57 3.43 9.92 -8.15
N ILE A 58 2.31 10.24 -8.82
CA ILE A 58 1.24 9.26 -9.12
C ILE A 58 1.76 8.12 -9.99
N ASN A 59 2.52 8.43 -11.04
CA ASN A 59 3.07 7.39 -11.92
C ASN A 59 4.02 6.45 -11.18
N VAL A 60 4.89 7.01 -10.36
CA VAL A 60 5.83 6.26 -9.52
C VAL A 60 5.06 5.39 -8.51
N GLU A 61 4.03 5.93 -7.88
CA GLU A 61 3.19 5.17 -6.95
C GLU A 61 2.42 4.03 -7.63
N ASN A 62 1.84 4.26 -8.81
CA ASN A 62 1.18 3.19 -9.58
C ASN A 62 2.15 2.11 -10.03
N PHE A 63 3.37 2.49 -10.39
CA PHE A 63 4.42 1.56 -10.78
C PHE A 63 4.80 0.64 -9.61
N PHE A 64 5.05 1.21 -8.42
CA PHE A 64 5.38 0.41 -7.23
C PHE A 64 4.18 -0.37 -6.69
N GLY A 65 2.96 0.18 -6.78
CA GLY A 65 1.73 -0.53 -6.40
C GLY A 65 1.49 -1.78 -7.27
N GLY A 66 1.85 -1.74 -8.56
CA GLY A 66 1.82 -2.91 -9.43
C GLY A 66 2.84 -3.98 -9.04
N MET A 67 4.04 -3.56 -8.62
CA MET A 67 5.09 -4.47 -8.12
C MET A 67 4.72 -5.11 -6.79
N GLU A 68 4.16 -4.33 -5.85
CA GLU A 68 3.63 -4.81 -4.58
C GLU A 68 2.57 -5.90 -4.80
N ALA A 69 1.59 -5.62 -5.67
CA ALA A 69 0.53 -6.57 -6.00
C ALA A 69 1.08 -7.88 -6.61
N SER A 70 2.10 -7.79 -7.46
CA SER A 70 2.75 -8.95 -8.07
C SER A 70 3.52 -9.78 -7.03
N ALA A 71 4.28 -9.13 -6.15
CA ALA A 71 5.01 -9.81 -5.07
C ALA A 71 4.04 -10.48 -4.08
N PHE A 72 2.93 -9.83 -3.77
CA PHE A 72 1.88 -10.39 -2.92
C PHE A 72 1.16 -11.58 -3.60
N GLY A 73 0.88 -11.49 -4.90
CA GLY A 73 0.31 -12.60 -5.67
C GLY A 73 1.21 -13.84 -5.64
N LEU A 74 2.53 -13.67 -5.80
CA LEU A 74 3.49 -14.76 -5.68
C LEU A 74 3.58 -15.31 -4.25
N PHE A 75 3.45 -14.47 -3.23
CA PHE A 75 3.36 -14.91 -1.84
C PHE A 75 2.11 -15.79 -1.60
N LEU A 76 0.95 -15.41 -2.14
CA LEU A 76 -0.26 -16.24 -2.05
C LEU A 76 -0.08 -17.59 -2.75
N MET A 77 0.55 -17.63 -3.92
CA MET A 77 0.84 -18.88 -4.62
C MET A 77 1.72 -19.82 -3.80
N ASN A 78 2.70 -19.28 -3.06
CA ASN A 78 3.55 -20.08 -2.16
C ASN A 78 2.78 -20.60 -0.93
N MET A 79 1.70 -19.95 -0.52
CA MET A 79 0.83 -20.39 0.57
C MET A 79 -0.20 -21.45 0.13
N CYS A 80 -0.48 -21.55 -1.16
CA CYS A 80 -1.41 -22.54 -1.70
C CYS A 80 -0.78 -23.93 -1.77
N ASN A 81 -1.52 -24.96 -1.36
CA ASN A 81 -1.11 -26.34 -1.56
C ASN A 81 -1.23 -26.73 -3.04
N ARG A 82 -0.23 -27.44 -3.57
CA ARG A 82 -0.12 -27.86 -4.97
C ARG A 82 -1.29 -28.75 -5.44
N GLN A 83 -1.97 -29.44 -4.53
CA GLN A 83 -3.11 -30.32 -4.82
C GLN A 83 -4.45 -29.56 -5.06
N PHE A 84 -4.62 -28.35 -4.50
CA PHE A 84 -5.85 -27.55 -4.61
C PHE A 84 -5.55 -26.07 -4.94
N SER A 85 -4.47 -25.83 -5.68
CA SER A 85 -3.89 -24.50 -5.84
C SER A 85 -4.82 -23.49 -6.52
N ALA A 86 -5.67 -23.94 -7.46
CA ALA A 86 -6.60 -23.08 -8.17
C ALA A 86 -7.71 -22.50 -7.27
N THR A 87 -8.33 -23.33 -6.43
CA THR A 87 -9.43 -22.89 -5.54
C THR A 87 -8.92 -22.08 -4.35
N GLN A 88 -7.79 -22.47 -3.76
CA GLN A 88 -7.19 -21.71 -2.66
C GLN A 88 -6.70 -20.34 -3.11
N PHE A 89 -6.09 -20.25 -4.29
CA PHE A 89 -5.67 -18.96 -4.83
C PHE A 89 -6.88 -18.07 -5.15
N ALA A 90 -7.95 -18.63 -5.73
CA ALA A 90 -9.17 -17.88 -6.00
C ALA A 90 -9.84 -17.34 -4.72
N LEU A 91 -9.88 -18.14 -3.64
CA LEU A 91 -10.39 -17.72 -2.33
C LEU A 91 -9.54 -16.60 -1.71
N LEU A 92 -8.21 -16.77 -1.70
CA LEU A 92 -7.29 -15.77 -1.16
C LEU A 92 -7.34 -14.46 -1.97
N SER A 93 -7.40 -14.55 -3.30
CA SER A 93 -7.55 -13.38 -4.17
C SER A 93 -8.91 -12.70 -4.00
N SER A 94 -9.99 -13.46 -3.74
CA SER A 94 -11.31 -12.87 -3.44
C SER A 94 -11.30 -12.14 -2.10
N LEU A 95 -10.57 -12.66 -1.11
CA LEU A 95 -10.38 -11.99 0.18
C LEU A 95 -9.59 -10.68 0.04
N MET A 96 -8.58 -10.63 -0.85
CA MET A 96 -7.91 -9.37 -1.19
C MET A 96 -8.84 -8.35 -1.84
N ALA A 97 -9.74 -8.79 -2.72
CA ALA A 97 -10.71 -7.89 -3.33
C ALA A 97 -11.69 -7.35 -2.26
N LEU A 98 -12.08 -8.18 -1.30
CA LEU A 98 -12.95 -7.79 -0.20
C LEU A 98 -12.33 -6.72 0.70
N SER A 99 -11.02 -6.79 0.99
CA SER A 99 -10.36 -5.75 1.81
C SER A 99 -10.44 -4.37 1.15
N LYS A 100 -10.33 -4.29 -0.18
CA LYS A 100 -10.51 -3.03 -0.94
C LYS A 100 -11.92 -2.47 -0.83
N LEU A 101 -12.94 -3.34 -0.80
CA LEU A 101 -14.34 -2.92 -0.65
C LEU A 101 -14.63 -2.34 0.74
N ILE A 102 -14.01 -2.89 1.79
CA ILE A 102 -14.15 -2.37 3.16
C ILE A 102 -13.55 -0.97 3.29
N VAL A 103 -12.47 -0.70 2.55
CA VAL A 103 -11.77 0.59 2.56
C VAL A 103 -12.42 1.61 1.62
N ALA A 104 -13.21 1.21 0.63
CA ALA A 104 -13.86 2.10 -0.33
C ALA A 104 -14.59 3.35 0.27
N PRO A 105 -15.35 3.26 1.38
CA PRO A 105 -16.06 4.42 1.94
C PRO A 105 -15.16 5.41 2.72
N VAL A 106 -13.85 5.17 2.85
CA VAL A 106 -12.95 6.11 3.55
C VAL A 106 -12.84 7.48 2.87
N GLY A 107 -13.28 7.62 1.62
CA GLY A 107 -13.37 8.92 0.94
C GLY A 107 -14.30 9.91 1.65
N ASP A 108 -15.39 9.42 2.27
CA ASP A 108 -16.29 10.28 3.06
C ASP A 108 -15.70 10.62 4.44
N LEU A 109 -14.83 9.75 4.98
CA LEU A 109 -14.06 10.04 6.18
C LEU A 109 -13.06 11.18 5.96
N VAL A 110 -12.41 11.23 4.79
CA VAL A 110 -11.49 12.34 4.44
C VAL A 110 -12.22 13.69 4.43
N LYS A 111 -13.47 13.74 3.96
CA LYS A 111 -14.28 14.97 3.96
C LYS A 111 -14.57 15.48 5.38
N ALA A 112 -14.69 14.58 6.35
CA ALA A 112 -15.00 14.92 7.74
C ALA A 112 -13.76 15.24 8.60
N VAL A 113 -12.64 14.54 8.38
CA VAL A 113 -11.45 14.60 9.25
C VAL A 113 -10.27 15.35 8.60
N GLY A 114 -10.34 15.60 7.29
CA GLY A 114 -9.30 16.28 6.52
C GLY A 114 -8.15 15.36 6.08
N TRP A 115 -7.45 15.79 5.02
CA TRP A 115 -6.34 15.06 4.43
C TRP A 115 -5.15 14.77 5.38
N PRO A 116 -4.71 15.69 6.27
CA PRO A 116 -3.55 15.45 7.12
C PRO A 116 -3.76 14.30 8.11
N MET A 117 -4.95 14.22 8.73
CA MET A 117 -5.28 13.14 9.66
C MET A 117 -5.44 11.80 8.95
N PHE A 118 -6.00 11.79 7.74
CA PHE A 118 -6.10 10.58 6.93
C PHE A 118 -4.73 9.95 6.68
N PHE A 119 -3.77 10.72 6.16
CA PHE A 119 -2.42 10.22 5.91
C PHE A 119 -1.68 9.78 7.18
N LEU A 120 -1.92 10.47 8.31
CA LEU A 120 -1.36 10.08 9.61
C LEU A 120 -1.92 8.73 10.07
N VAL A 121 -3.22 8.51 9.96
CA VAL A 121 -3.84 7.22 10.30
C VAL A 121 -3.30 6.12 9.38
N THR A 122 -3.18 6.36 8.08
CA THR A 122 -2.61 5.38 7.13
C THR A 122 -1.16 5.05 7.49
N MET A 123 -0.35 6.05 7.87
CA MET A 123 1.01 5.85 8.39
C MET A 123 1.05 4.93 9.59
N VAL A 124 0.17 5.14 10.57
CA VAL A 124 0.12 4.31 11.78
C VAL A 124 -0.34 2.89 11.47
N VAL A 125 -1.28 2.70 10.55
CA VAL A 125 -1.80 1.38 10.12
C VAL A 125 -0.76 0.59 9.30
N ILE A 126 0.14 1.28 8.63
CA ILE A 126 1.24 0.67 7.90
C ILE A 126 2.23 -0.02 8.83
N ILE A 127 2.61 0.61 9.94
CA ILE A 127 3.58 0.06 10.91
C ILE A 127 3.28 -1.39 11.35
N PRO A 128 2.08 -1.74 11.85
CA PRO A 128 1.77 -3.11 12.25
C PRO A 128 1.76 -4.07 11.04
N SER A 129 1.38 -3.59 9.85
CA SER A 129 1.38 -4.40 8.62
C SER A 129 2.81 -4.81 8.23
N PHE A 130 3.78 -3.90 8.33
CA PHE A 130 5.20 -4.22 8.13
C PHE A 130 5.77 -5.10 9.23
N LEU A 131 5.36 -4.88 10.48
CA LEU A 131 5.84 -5.68 11.62
C LEU A 131 5.45 -7.16 11.49
N LEU A 132 4.23 -7.44 11.01
CA LEU A 132 3.72 -8.79 10.80
C LEU A 132 4.46 -9.59 9.73
N LEU A 133 5.13 -8.91 8.78
CA LEU A 133 5.93 -9.60 7.75
C LEU A 133 7.22 -10.21 8.32
N VAL A 134 7.75 -9.67 9.42
CA VAL A 134 8.99 -10.15 10.04
C VAL A 134 8.90 -11.61 10.52
N PRO A 135 7.91 -12.01 11.33
CA PRO A 135 7.80 -13.40 11.80
C PRO A 135 7.50 -14.38 10.66
N ILE A 136 6.69 -13.99 9.67
CA ILE A 136 6.34 -14.85 8.54
C ILE A 136 7.58 -15.16 7.70
N ALA A 137 8.39 -14.15 7.40
CA ALA A 137 9.65 -14.32 6.67
C ALA A 137 10.66 -15.20 7.45
N ARG A 138 10.72 -15.08 8.78
CA ARG A 138 11.55 -15.96 9.62
C ARG A 138 11.08 -17.41 9.57
N SER A 139 9.78 -17.65 9.75
CA SER A 139 9.19 -19.00 9.74
C SER A 139 9.39 -19.70 8.40
N ALA A 140 9.26 -18.97 7.28
CA ALA A 140 9.51 -19.51 5.95
C ALA A 140 10.98 -19.95 5.78
N LYS A 141 11.93 -19.10 6.19
CA LYS A 141 13.36 -19.40 6.09
C LYS A 141 13.78 -20.58 6.98
N LEU A 142 13.20 -20.67 8.17
CA LEU A 142 13.42 -21.77 9.13
C LEU A 142 12.95 -23.12 8.56
N ALA A 143 11.82 -23.15 7.87
CA ALA A 143 11.30 -24.36 7.22
C ALA A 143 12.23 -24.86 6.11
N GLU A 144 12.76 -23.95 5.28
CA GLU A 144 13.73 -24.31 4.24
C GLU A 144 15.03 -24.90 4.82
N THR A 145 15.58 -24.31 5.89
CA THR A 145 16.78 -24.85 6.55
C THR A 145 16.54 -26.23 7.17
N LYS A 146 15.36 -26.49 7.76
CA LYS A 146 15.05 -27.80 8.35
C LYS A 146 14.90 -28.91 7.30
N LEU A 147 14.52 -28.57 6.08
CA LEU A 147 14.48 -29.51 4.96
C LEU A 147 15.88 -29.76 4.39
N ALA A 148 16.77 -28.78 4.45
CA ALA A 148 18.16 -28.89 3.98
C ALA A 148 19.04 -29.70 4.95
N ASP A 149 18.84 -29.58 6.27
CA ASP A 149 19.59 -30.33 7.29
C ASP A 149 19.01 -31.73 7.59
N GLY A 150 17.83 -32.03 7.06
CA GLY A 150 17.10 -33.30 7.29
C GLY A 150 17.32 -34.36 6.20
N GLN A 151 18.30 -34.19 5.31
CA GLN A 151 18.73 -35.19 4.32
C GLN A 151 20.11 -35.74 4.67
#